data_AF-T1AKL0-F1
#
_entry.id   AF-T1AKL0-F1
#
_cell.length_a   1.000
_cell.length_b   1.000
_cell.length_c   1.000
_cell.angle_alpha   90.00
_cell.angle_beta   90.00
_cell.angle_gamma   90.00
#
_symmetry.space_group_name_H-M   'P 1'
#
loop_
_entity.id
_entity.type
_entity.pdbx_description
1 polymer ?
#
loop_
_entity_poly.entity_id
_entity_poly.type
_entity_poly.pdbx_seq_one_letter_code
_entity_poly.pdbx_strand_id
1 'polypeptide(L)'
;MPTAGVIEDADTAAASVACPTCGTTWAHFQKHGLFGCANDYTLFEKQLTQMIRSMHERHSQHTGKLPPHSNSADTVVRAKRIQLEVQLSAAVQGERYEEAARLRDQLRTLSESSA
;
A
#
# COMPACT_ATOMS: atom_id res chain seq x y z
N MET A 1 -18.39 -11.24 28.02
CA MET A 1 -19.03 -10.50 26.93
C MET A 1 -20.00 -9.51 27.55
N PRO A 2 -19.91 -8.20 27.27
CA PRO A 2 -18.89 -7.49 26.47
C PRO A 2 -17.48 -7.54 27.17
N THR A 3 -16.45 -6.73 26.93
CA THR A 3 -16.33 -5.39 26.33
C THR A 3 -14.94 -5.18 25.68
N ALA A 4 -14.68 -3.98 25.15
CA ALA A 4 -13.49 -3.57 24.43
C ALA A 4 -12.21 -3.44 25.27
N GLY A 5 -11.07 -3.77 24.65
CA GLY A 5 -9.74 -3.49 25.19
C GLY A 5 -9.46 -1.98 25.23
N VAL A 6 -8.99 -1.52 26.38
CA VAL A 6 -8.47 -0.17 26.59
C VAL A 6 -7.18 0.02 25.78
N ILE A 7 -7.10 1.12 25.05
CA ILE A 7 -5.84 1.69 24.56
C ILE A 7 -5.84 3.15 25.05
N GLU A 8 -5.19 3.38 26.18
CA GLU A 8 -4.96 4.71 26.75
C GLU A 8 -3.54 5.21 26.41
N ASP A 9 -3.39 6.54 26.47
CA ASP A 9 -2.14 7.30 26.39
C ASP A 9 -1.35 7.31 25.06
N ALA A 10 -1.63 8.31 24.22
CA ALA A 10 -0.66 9.38 23.87
C ALA A 10 -1.11 10.30 22.68
N ASP A 11 -2.00 11.29 22.91
CA ASP A 11 -1.93 12.64 22.31
C ASP A 11 -2.97 13.59 22.95
N THR A 12 -2.68 14.08 24.15
CA THR A 12 -3.55 15.05 24.87
C THR A 12 -3.34 16.50 24.39
N ALA A 13 -2.41 16.74 23.46
CA ALA A 13 -2.10 18.09 22.96
C ALA A 13 -2.96 18.49 21.75
N ALA A 14 -3.34 17.53 20.89
CA ALA A 14 -4.09 17.80 19.67
C ALA A 14 -5.62 17.69 19.81
N ALA A 15 -6.14 17.28 20.98
CA ALA A 15 -7.58 17.12 21.23
C ALA A 15 -8.38 18.45 21.25
N SER A 16 -7.71 19.59 21.37
CA SER A 16 -8.30 20.94 21.46
C SER A 16 -8.28 21.74 20.15
N VAL A 17 -7.74 21.17 19.06
CA VAL A 17 -7.77 21.83 17.74
C VAL A 17 -9.18 21.75 17.17
N ALA A 18 -9.92 22.85 17.30
CA ALA A 18 -11.21 23.06 16.65
C ALA A 18 -10.99 23.69 15.26
N CYS A 19 -11.77 23.26 14.27
CA CYS A 19 -11.72 23.89 12.96
C CYS A 19 -12.25 25.34 13.01
N PRO A 20 -11.51 26.34 12.49
CA PRO A 20 -11.92 27.74 12.51
C PRO A 20 -13.18 28.03 11.66
N THR A 21 -13.56 27.11 10.77
CA THR A 21 -14.68 27.29 9.82
C THR A 21 -15.98 26.64 10.31
N CYS A 22 -15.91 25.49 11.00
CA CYS A 22 -17.11 24.73 11.42
C CYS A 22 -17.15 24.41 12.92
N GLY A 23 -16.11 24.73 13.70
CA GLY A 23 -16.02 24.44 15.13
C GLY A 23 -15.83 22.95 15.49
N THR A 24 -15.78 22.04 14.50
CA THR A 24 -15.63 20.60 14.75
C THR A 24 -14.25 20.30 15.32
N THR A 25 -14.19 19.47 16.36
CA THR A 25 -12.96 19.01 17.00
C THR A 25 -12.64 17.57 16.63
N TRP A 26 -11.37 17.16 16.75
CA TRP A 26 -10.94 15.78 16.56
C TRP A 26 -11.73 14.79 17.46
N ALA A 27 -12.05 15.18 18.69
CA ALA A 27 -12.86 14.39 19.62
C ALA A 27 -14.32 14.21 19.16
N HIS A 28 -14.89 15.17 18.41
CA HIS A 28 -16.20 15.01 17.78
C HIS A 28 -16.12 14.03 16.61
N PHE A 29 -15.07 14.12 15.78
CA PHE A 29 -14.83 13.17 14.70
C PHE A 29 -14.67 11.73 15.21
N GLN A 30 -13.89 11.48 16.28
CA GLN A 30 -13.76 10.14 16.86
C GLN A 30 -15.09 9.56 17.39
N LYS A 31 -16.03 10.40 17.83
CA LYS A 31 -17.33 9.96 18.38
C LYS A 31 -18.41 9.77 17.31
N HIS A 32 -18.41 10.59 16.26
CA HIS A 32 -19.49 10.64 15.26
C HIS A 32 -19.06 10.19 13.85
N GLY A 33 -17.76 10.03 13.59
CA GLY A 33 -17.22 9.60 12.29
C GLY A 33 -17.38 10.60 11.15
N LEU A 34 -17.78 11.84 11.43
CA LEU A 34 -18.17 12.83 10.43
C LEU A 34 -17.34 14.12 10.54
N PHE A 35 -16.83 14.60 9.41
CA PHE A 35 -16.26 15.93 9.26
C PHE A 35 -17.35 16.93 8.84
N GLY A 36 -17.25 18.17 9.31
CA GLY A 36 -18.24 19.23 9.05
C GLY A 36 -17.94 20.08 7.82
N CYS A 37 -16.66 20.24 7.44
CA CYS A 37 -16.26 21.00 6.27
C CYS A 37 -14.98 20.49 5.60
N ALA A 38 -14.69 20.96 4.38
CA ALA A 38 -13.49 20.54 3.63
C ALA A 38 -12.17 20.91 4.33
N ASN A 39 -12.14 21.99 5.13
CA ASN A 39 -10.96 22.40 5.89
C ASN A 39 -10.63 21.45 7.06
N ASP A 40 -11.53 20.55 7.43
CA ASP A 40 -11.25 19.56 8.47
C ASP A 40 -10.23 18.52 7.97
N TYR A 41 -10.26 18.18 6.68
CA TYR A 41 -9.31 17.24 6.07
C TYR A 41 -7.87 17.76 6.08
N THR A 42 -7.67 19.06 5.86
CA THR A 42 -6.34 19.71 5.90
C THR A 42 -5.87 19.92 7.34
N LEU A 43 -6.78 20.30 8.24
CA LEU A 43 -6.46 20.54 9.65
C LEU A 43 -6.06 19.25 10.39
N PHE A 44 -6.77 18.15 10.13
CA PHE A 44 -6.58 16.86 10.80
C PHE A 44 -5.77 15.85 9.96
N GLU A 45 -5.16 16.28 8.84
CA GLU A 45 -4.45 15.42 7.87
C GLU A 45 -3.46 14.45 8.53
N LYS A 46 -2.66 14.93 9.49
CA LYS A 46 -1.64 14.13 10.18
C LYS A 46 -2.25 12.98 11.00
N GLN A 47 -3.32 13.28 11.74
CA GLN A 47 -4.02 12.31 12.58
C GLN A 47 -4.82 11.32 11.73
N LEU A 48 -5.49 11.81 10.69
CA LEU A 48 -6.18 10.99 9.70
C LEU A 48 -5.22 10.04 8.98
N THR A 49 -4.03 10.50 8.60
CA THR A 49 -2.98 9.68 7.97
C THR A 49 -2.46 8.60 8.92
N GLN A 50 -2.26 8.92 10.21
CA GLN A 50 -1.88 7.93 11.23
C GLN A 50 -2.99 6.89 11.46
N MET A 51 -4.25 7.33 11.53
CA MET A 51 -5.41 6.45 11.72
C MET A 51 -5.63 5.51 10.53
N ILE A 52 -5.57 6.02 9.30
CA ILE A 52 -5.67 5.18 8.09
C ILE A 52 -4.51 4.16 8.06
N ARG A 53 -3.29 4.57 8.46
CA ARG A 53 -2.11 3.69 8.55
C ARG A 53 -2.16 2.67 9.70
N SER A 54 -2.95 2.90 10.75
CA SER A 54 -3.17 1.90 11.80
C SER A 54 -4.29 0.93 11.45
N MET A 55 -5.34 1.39 10.75
CA MET A 55 -6.43 0.54 10.27
C MET A 55 -6.01 -0.34 9.07
N HIS A 56 -5.15 0.16 8.19
CA HIS A 56 -4.54 -0.61 7.10
C HIS A 56 -3.13 -1.04 7.54
N GLU A 57 -2.96 -2.32 7.92
CA GLU A 57 -1.77 -2.95 8.51
C GLU A 57 -0.42 -2.62 7.80
N ARG A 58 0.11 -1.40 7.99
CA ARG A 58 1.29 -0.82 7.32
C ARG A 58 1.30 -0.80 5.78
N HIS A 59 0.33 -1.39 5.10
CA HIS A 59 0.31 -1.51 3.64
C HIS A 59 -0.51 -0.40 2.97
N SER A 60 0.17 0.67 2.54
CA SER A 60 -0.39 1.76 1.73
C SER A 60 -0.62 1.39 0.26
N GLN A 61 -0.33 0.16 -0.14
CA GLN A 61 -0.63 -0.39 -1.46
C GLN A 61 -1.37 -1.72 -1.33
N HIS A 62 -2.44 -1.86 -2.10
CA HIS A 62 -3.27 -3.05 -2.14
C HIS A 62 -2.62 -4.11 -3.05
N THR A 63 -1.79 -4.98 -2.48
CA THR A 63 -1.04 -6.03 -3.20
C THR A 63 -1.88 -7.21 -3.71
N GLY A 64 -3.20 -7.18 -3.47
CA GLY A 64 -4.13 -8.22 -3.91
C GLY A 64 -4.22 -9.41 -2.96
N LYS A 65 -5.29 -10.20 -3.10
CA LYS A 65 -5.55 -11.34 -2.20
C LYS A 65 -4.82 -12.59 -2.69
N LEU A 66 -3.64 -12.84 -2.12
CA LEU A 66 -2.86 -14.03 -2.43
C LEU A 66 -3.45 -15.27 -1.70
N PRO A 67 -3.80 -16.37 -2.40
CA PRO A 67 -4.33 -17.57 -1.74
C PRO A 67 -3.31 -18.21 -0.78
N PRO A 68 -3.75 -18.79 0.36
CA PRO A 68 -2.84 -19.40 1.35
C PRO A 68 -2.13 -20.69 0.85
N HIS A 69 -2.32 -21.09 -0.41
CA HIS A 69 -1.69 -22.25 -1.05
C HIS A 69 -0.94 -21.90 -2.34
N SER A 70 -0.85 -20.62 -2.74
CA SER A 70 0.11 -20.23 -3.77
C SER A 70 1.47 -20.02 -3.13
N ASN A 71 2.46 -20.82 -3.50
CA ASN A 71 3.82 -20.66 -2.99
C ASN A 71 4.32 -19.25 -3.34
N SER A 72 4.85 -18.53 -2.35
CA SER A 72 5.39 -17.18 -2.57
C SER A 72 6.48 -17.15 -3.64
N ALA A 73 7.24 -18.25 -3.77
CA ALA A 73 8.19 -18.49 -4.85
C ALA A 73 7.56 -18.38 -6.24
N ASP A 74 6.42 -19.03 -6.49
CA ASP A 74 5.75 -19.05 -7.80
C ASP A 74 5.32 -17.65 -8.24
N THR A 75 4.83 -16.83 -7.30
CA THR A 75 4.49 -15.43 -7.58
C THR A 75 5.70 -14.57 -7.89
N VAL A 76 6.83 -14.76 -7.18
CA VAL A 76 8.08 -14.02 -7.44
C VAL A 76 8.66 -14.43 -8.80
N VAL A 77 8.64 -15.72 -9.15
CA VAL A 77 9.07 -16.22 -10.46
C VAL A 77 8.20 -15.66 -11.59
N ARG A 78 6.87 -15.66 -11.43
CA ARG A 78 5.94 -15.06 -12.42
C ARG A 78 6.19 -13.57 -12.61
N ALA A 79 6.34 -12.80 -11.52
CA ALA A 79 6.61 -11.37 -11.60
C ALA A 79 7.95 -11.08 -12.32
N LYS A 80 9.01 -11.84 -11.99
CA LYS A 80 10.32 -11.73 -12.62
C LYS A 80 10.28 -12.11 -14.11
N ARG A 81 9.46 -13.10 -14.50
CA ARG A 81 9.27 -13.48 -15.91
C ARG A 81 8.61 -12.36 -16.71
N ILE A 82 7.52 -11.77 -16.19
CA ILE A 82 6.82 -10.64 -16.83
C ILE A 82 7.78 -9.44 -16.99
N GLN A 83 8.60 -9.14 -15.98
CA GLN A 83 9.59 -8.07 -16.06
C GLN A 83 10.61 -8.30 -17.19
N LEU A 84 11.10 -9.52 -17.35
CA LEU A 84 12.05 -9.88 -18.40
C LEU A 84 11.40 -9.91 -19.80
N GLU A 85 10.14 -10.33 -19.92
CA GLU A 85 9.36 -10.25 -21.16
C GLU A 85 9.24 -8.78 -21.64
N VAL A 86 8.91 -7.85 -20.73
CA VAL A 86 8.88 -6.41 -21.01
C VAL A 86 10.26 -5.89 -21.42
N GLN A 87 11.32 -6.20 -20.66
CA GLN A 87 12.69 -5.78 -20.99
C GLN A 87 13.15 -6.32 -22.35
N LEU A 88 12.81 -7.57 -22.69
CA LEU A 88 13.12 -8.19 -23.98
C LEU A 88 12.46 -7.41 -25.13
N SER A 89 11.17 -7.08 -25.01
CA SER A 89 10.47 -6.28 -26.02
C SER A 89 11.11 -4.90 -26.22
N ALA A 90 11.51 -4.22 -25.15
CA ALA A 90 12.16 -2.91 -25.20
C ALA A 90 13.60 -2.99 -25.74
N ALA A 91 14.30 -4.10 -25.54
CA ALA A 91 15.62 -4.33 -26.13
C ALA A 91 15.50 -4.58 -27.65
N VAL A 92 14.51 -5.37 -28.09
CA VAL A 92 14.23 -5.62 -29.51
C VAL A 92 13.78 -4.35 -30.24
N GLN A 93 12.87 -3.56 -29.65
CA GLN A 93 12.41 -2.28 -30.23
C GLN A 93 13.54 -1.24 -30.33
N GLY A 94 14.50 -1.27 -29.41
CA GLY A 94 15.68 -0.40 -29.43
C GLY A 94 16.88 -0.99 -30.20
N GLU A 95 16.69 -2.03 -31.02
CA GLU A 95 17.73 -2.71 -31.81
C GLU A 95 18.95 -3.24 -31.00
N ARG A 96 18.79 -3.41 -29.68
CA ARG A 96 19.82 -3.92 -28.77
C ARG A 96 19.82 -5.44 -28.73
N TYR A 97 20.15 -6.03 -29.88
CA TYR A 97 20.06 -7.49 -30.10
C TYR A 97 20.92 -8.33 -29.15
N GLU A 98 22.07 -7.81 -28.68
CA GLU A 98 22.91 -8.51 -27.69
C GLU A 98 22.24 -8.58 -26.31
N GLU A 99 21.62 -7.48 -25.86
CA GLU A 99 20.82 -7.47 -24.63
C GLU A 99 19.60 -8.40 -24.77
N ALA A 100 18.91 -8.35 -25.91
CA ALA A 100 17.77 -9.22 -26.19
C ALA A 100 18.15 -10.72 -26.14
N ALA A 101 19.32 -11.10 -26.66
CA ALA A 101 19.82 -12.46 -26.54
C ALA A 101 20.02 -12.88 -25.06
N ARG A 102 20.70 -12.03 -24.26
CA ARG A 102 20.92 -12.28 -22.83
C ARG A 102 19.59 -12.40 -22.05
N LEU A 103 18.62 -11.52 -22.32
CA LEU A 103 17.29 -11.53 -21.68
C LEU A 103 16.47 -12.77 -22.06
N ARG A 104 16.55 -13.22 -23.32
CA ARG A 104 15.92 -14.47 -23.76
C ARG A 104 16.51 -15.69 -23.06
N ASP A 105 17.82 -15.73 -22.86
CA ASP A 105 18.48 -16.86 -22.21
C ASP A 105 18.22 -16.86 -20.68
N GLN A 106 18.05 -15.68 -20.07
CA GLN A 106 17.51 -15.53 -18.71
C GLN A 106 16.06 -16.00 -18.57
N LEU A 107 15.20 -15.75 -19.57
CA LEU A 107 13.84 -16.28 -19.60
C LEU A 107 13.81 -17.82 -19.71
N ARG A 108 14.70 -18.41 -20.52
CA ARG A 108 14.83 -19.86 -20.65
C ARG A 108 15.22 -20.51 -19.32
N THR A 109 16.31 -20.04 -18.70
CA THR A 109 16.78 -20.58 -17.41
C THR A 109 15.76 -20.43 -16.29
N LEU A 110 14.98 -19.34 -16.26
CA LEU A 110 13.84 -19.21 -15.32
C LEU A 110 12.70 -20.19 -15.61
N SER A 111 12.42 -20.50 -16.88
CA SER A 111 11.40 -21.51 -17.21
C SER A 111 11.84 -22.92 -16.81
N GLU A 112 13.09 -23.29 -17.06
CA GLU A 112 13.68 -24.59 -16.71
C GLU A 112 13.79 -24.78 -15.19
N SER A 113 14.09 -23.71 -14.43
CA SER A 113 14.11 -23.73 -12.95
C SER A 113 12.71 -23.74 -12.30
N SER A 114 11.64 -23.68 -13.09
CA SER A 114 10.25 -23.65 -12.61
C SER A 114 9.41 -24.88 -13.00
N ALA A 115 10.07 -25.90 -13.54
CA ALA A 115 9.52 -27.19 -13.94
C ALA A 115 9.96 -28.30 -12.98
#